data_AF-A0A353B5L2-F1
#
_entry.id   AF-A0A353B5L2-F1
#
_cell.length_a   1.000
_cell.length_b   1.000
_cell.length_c   1.000
_cell.angle_alpha   90.00
_cell.angle_beta   90.00
_cell.angle_gamma   90.00
#
_symmetry.space_group_name_H-M   'P 1'
#
loop_
_entity.id
_entity.type
_entity.pdbx_description
1 polymer ?
#
loop_
_entity_poly.entity_id
_entity_poly.type
_entity_poly.pdbx_seq_one_letter_code
_entity_poly.pdbx_strand_id
1 'polypeptide(L)'
;MILGIQTYDDDNVDFIAEVDCVIRGVVGMYTPPRFMVFRINNWFGDNWLQFTGKALGAIGVWQKTRATVPPFVQNRITAQSLFERSSDNQYVHVGTGPNIHNDGPSSHNFGNHVLTTAPDTSLFWYSGNSKRNGRGSIMGSTPSPKKYWWWYLEYVAADPWRLSKQIDFHDNELALARDRMVTLIGT
;
A
#
# COMPACT_ATOMS: atom_id res chain seq x y z
N MET A 1 -11.17 16.31 -0.23
CA MET A 1 -11.50 14.91 0.14
C MET A 1 -10.66 14.54 1.36
N ILE A 2 -11.11 13.71 2.31
CA ILE A 2 -10.28 13.12 3.39
C ILE A 2 -10.32 11.61 3.18
N LEU A 3 -9.21 10.97 2.84
CA LEU A 3 -9.09 9.53 3.00
C LEU A 3 -9.02 9.36 4.51
N GLY A 4 -10.11 8.92 5.11
CA GLY A 4 -10.14 8.65 6.54
C GLY A 4 -9.31 7.40 6.86
N ILE A 5 -8.02 7.39 6.51
CA ILE A 5 -7.10 6.36 6.96
C ILE A 5 -7.12 6.43 8.47
N GLN A 6 -7.56 5.34 9.08
CA GLN A 6 -7.69 5.26 10.52
C GLN A 6 -6.33 5.48 11.17
N THR A 7 -6.27 6.39 12.15
CA THR A 7 -5.09 6.65 12.96
C THR A 7 -5.06 5.70 14.15
N TYR A 8 -3.87 5.29 14.57
CA TYR A 8 -3.65 4.45 15.74
C TYR A 8 -2.60 5.08 16.66
N ASP A 9 -2.78 4.93 17.97
CA ASP A 9 -1.94 5.60 18.98
C ASP A 9 -0.47 5.15 18.95
N ASP A 10 -0.18 3.97 18.41
CA ASP A 10 1.16 3.40 18.22
C ASP A 10 1.85 3.89 16.93
N ASP A 11 1.16 4.67 16.10
CA ASP A 11 1.71 5.26 14.88
C ASP A 11 2.16 6.71 15.05
N ASN A 12 3.27 7.04 14.39
CA ASN A 12 3.81 8.39 14.37
C ASN A 12 2.96 9.26 13.42
N VAL A 13 2.56 10.43 13.90
CA VAL A 13 1.63 11.32 13.18
C VAL A 13 2.20 11.81 11.85
N ASP A 14 3.50 12.11 11.78
CA ASP A 14 4.16 12.58 10.56
C ASP A 14 4.25 11.46 9.53
N PHE A 15 4.56 10.24 9.98
CA PHE A 15 4.55 9.08 9.10
C PHE A 15 3.16 8.80 8.54
N ILE A 16 2.10 8.87 9.36
CA ILE A 16 0.73 8.67 8.88
C ILE A 16 0.28 9.79 7.93
N ALA A 17 0.73 11.03 8.15
CA ALA A 17 0.51 12.12 7.21
C ALA A 17 1.16 11.83 5.84
N GLU A 18 2.38 11.28 5.81
CA GLU A 18 3.02 10.83 4.56
C GLU A 18 2.26 9.66 3.91
N VAL A 19 1.76 8.70 4.69
CA VAL A 19 0.93 7.59 4.19
C VAL A 19 -0.32 8.13 3.49
N ASP A 20 -1.06 9.01 4.16
CA ASP A 20 -2.26 9.64 3.61
C ASP A 20 -1.93 10.42 2.33
N CYS A 21 -0.90 11.26 2.39
CA CYS A 21 -0.46 12.09 1.28
C CYS A 21 -0.10 11.28 0.03
N VAL A 22 0.75 10.27 0.17
CA VAL A 22 1.19 9.42 -0.95
C VAL A 22 0.03 8.64 -1.54
N ILE A 23 -0.80 7.99 -0.71
CA ILE A 23 -1.94 7.18 -1.20
C ILE A 23 -2.93 8.07 -1.95
N ARG A 24 -3.28 9.24 -1.42
CA ARG A 24 -4.15 10.20 -2.09
C ARG A 24 -3.61 10.67 -3.42
N GLY A 25 -2.32 11.00 -3.45
CA GLY A 25 -1.65 11.43 -4.67
C GLY A 25 -1.74 10.37 -5.75
N VAL A 26 -1.43 9.11 -5.41
CA VAL A 26 -1.53 7.98 -6.34
C VAL A 26 -2.97 7.76 -6.79
N VAL A 27 -3.93 7.71 -5.86
CA VAL A 27 -5.36 7.55 -6.20
C VAL A 27 -5.86 8.70 -7.09
N GLY A 28 -5.39 9.93 -6.87
CA GLY A 28 -5.73 11.10 -7.68
C GLY A 28 -5.11 11.10 -9.07
N MET A 29 -3.93 10.50 -9.24
CA MET A 29 -3.26 10.37 -10.54
C MET A 29 -3.89 9.29 -11.42
N TYR A 30 -4.20 8.12 -10.84
CA TYR A 30 -4.67 6.96 -11.60
C TYR A 30 -6.18 6.81 -11.59
N THR A 31 -6.86 7.44 -10.64
CA THR A 31 -8.32 7.45 -10.50
C THR A 31 -8.97 6.05 -10.59
N PRO A 32 -8.47 5.04 -9.85
CA PRO A 32 -8.98 3.68 -9.94
C PRO A 32 -10.46 3.61 -9.52
N PRO A 33 -11.27 2.69 -10.05
CA PRO A 33 -12.66 2.54 -9.61
C PRO A 33 -12.80 2.29 -8.10
N ARG A 34 -11.82 1.58 -7.52
CA ARG A 34 -11.74 1.29 -6.09
C ARG A 34 -10.29 1.13 -5.64
N PHE A 35 -10.05 1.28 -4.34
CA PHE A 35 -8.76 0.93 -3.75
C PHE A 35 -8.91 0.40 -2.34
N MET A 36 -7.91 -0.38 -1.91
CA MET A 36 -7.84 -0.94 -0.56
C MET A 36 -6.58 -0.50 0.15
N VAL A 37 -6.70 -0.26 1.46
CA VAL A 37 -5.59 0.11 2.33
C VAL A 37 -5.49 -0.92 3.46
N PHE A 38 -4.29 -1.46 3.66
CA PHE A 38 -3.98 -2.46 4.68
C PHE A 38 -2.92 -1.92 5.64
N ARG A 39 -3.22 -1.98 6.94
CA ARG A 39 -2.25 -1.68 7.99
C ARG A 39 -1.56 -2.96 8.45
N ILE A 40 -0.24 -3.00 8.30
CA ILE A 40 0.58 -4.16 8.68
C ILE A 40 1.17 -3.98 10.08
N ASN A 41 1.09 -4.99 10.94
CA ASN A 41 1.72 -5.00 12.25
C ASN A 41 3.26 -4.92 12.09
N ASN A 42 3.84 -3.81 12.54
CA ASN A 42 5.25 -3.45 12.43
C ASN A 42 5.77 -3.14 11.02
N TRP A 43 7.02 -2.71 10.97
CA TRP A 43 7.77 -2.44 9.74
C TRP A 43 7.94 -3.69 8.87
N PHE A 44 7.90 -3.48 7.54
CA PHE A 44 8.24 -4.47 6.53
C PHE A 44 9.20 -3.87 5.48
N GLY A 45 10.16 -4.66 5.01
CA GLY A 45 11.16 -4.23 4.03
C GLY A 45 10.71 -4.35 2.57
N ASP A 46 11.57 -3.94 1.64
CA ASP A 46 11.34 -4.03 0.19
C ASP A 46 11.32 -5.45 -0.36
N ASN A 47 11.81 -6.43 0.40
CA ASN A 47 11.72 -7.84 0.03
C ASN A 47 10.28 -8.33 -0.16
N TRP A 48 9.28 -7.58 0.32
CA TRP A 48 7.85 -7.86 0.10
C TRP A 48 7.34 -7.42 -1.27
N LEU A 49 8.06 -6.53 -1.97
CA LEU A 49 7.70 -6.05 -3.29
C LEU A 49 7.77 -7.20 -4.29
N GLN A 50 6.62 -7.55 -4.91
CA GLN A 50 6.47 -8.64 -5.88
C GLN A 50 6.92 -10.03 -5.36
N PHE A 51 6.97 -10.21 -4.03
CA PHE A 51 7.30 -11.49 -3.42
C PHE A 51 6.13 -12.47 -3.57
N THR A 52 6.38 -13.60 -4.23
CA THR A 52 5.33 -14.59 -4.52
C THR A 52 5.29 -15.74 -3.53
N GLY A 53 6.39 -15.99 -2.81
CA GLY A 53 6.49 -17.06 -1.81
C GLY A 53 7.90 -17.65 -1.73
N LYS A 54 8.05 -18.70 -0.91
CA LYS A 54 9.28 -19.49 -0.85
C LYS A 54 9.14 -20.79 -1.65
N ALA A 55 10.12 -21.09 -2.49
CA ALA A 55 10.32 -22.42 -3.06
C ALA A 55 11.36 -23.19 -2.22
N LEU A 56 11.16 -24.51 -2.07
CA LEU A 56 12.10 -25.42 -1.39
C LEU A 56 12.55 -24.92 0.00
N GLY A 57 11.60 -24.49 0.84
CA GLY A 57 11.80 -24.19 2.26
C GLY A 57 12.49 -22.86 2.60
N ALA A 58 13.35 -22.31 1.74
CA ALA A 58 14.12 -21.11 2.07
C ALA A 58 14.36 -20.11 0.91
N ILE A 59 14.19 -20.52 -0.35
CA ILE A 59 14.51 -19.66 -1.49
C ILE A 59 13.30 -18.79 -1.81
N GLY A 60 13.43 -17.47 -1.66
CA GLY A 60 12.41 -16.52 -2.09
C GLY A 60 12.23 -16.56 -3.61
N VAL A 61 10.99 -16.47 -4.07
CA VAL A 61 10.64 -16.39 -5.49
C VAL A 61 9.98 -15.04 -5.75
N TRP A 62 10.43 -14.38 -6.82
CA TRP A 62 9.87 -13.14 -7.33
C TRP A 62 9.44 -13.35 -8.78
N GLN A 63 8.20 -13.01 -9.14
CA GLN A 63 7.72 -13.08 -10.51
C GLN A 63 7.34 -11.68 -11.01
N LYS A 64 8.26 -11.06 -11.78
CA LYS A 64 8.10 -9.71 -12.32
C LYS A 64 6.90 -9.53 -13.27
N THR A 65 6.35 -10.62 -13.80
CA THR A 65 5.25 -10.61 -14.79
C THR A 65 3.91 -11.05 -14.21
N ARG A 66 3.88 -11.56 -12.98
CA ARG A 66 2.67 -12.08 -12.31
C ARG A 66 2.62 -11.55 -10.88
N ALA A 67 2.35 -10.26 -10.78
CA ALA A 67 2.05 -9.55 -9.55
C ALA A 67 1.14 -10.37 -8.61
N THR A 68 1.68 -10.83 -7.48
CA THR A 68 0.91 -11.52 -6.42
C THR A 68 0.64 -10.57 -5.27
N VAL A 69 -0.46 -10.78 -4.57
CA VAL A 69 -0.67 -10.14 -3.28
C VAL A 69 0.50 -10.54 -2.36
N PRO A 70 1.15 -9.59 -1.65
CA PRO A 70 2.21 -9.95 -0.72
C PRO A 70 1.66 -10.90 0.35
N PRO A 71 2.35 -12.02 0.66
CA PRO A 71 1.88 -13.04 1.59
C PRO A 71 2.05 -12.63 3.05
N PHE A 72 1.54 -11.45 3.41
CA PHE A 72 1.35 -11.09 4.81
C PHE A 72 0.35 -12.09 5.41
N VAL A 73 0.80 -12.87 6.40
CA VAL A 73 -0.12 -13.74 7.17
C VAL A 73 -1.19 -12.88 7.84
N GLN A 74 -2.41 -13.42 7.96
CA GLN A 74 -3.59 -12.67 8.41
C GLN A 74 -3.37 -11.90 9.72
N ASN A 75 -2.66 -12.51 10.67
CA ASN A 75 -2.37 -11.93 11.98
C ASN A 75 -1.49 -10.67 11.93
N ARG A 76 -0.85 -10.41 10.78
CA ARG A 76 -0.11 -9.16 10.55
C ARG A 76 -0.98 -8.07 9.94
N ILE A 77 -2.18 -8.34 9.46
CA ILE A 77 -3.09 -7.30 8.97
C ILE A 77 -3.91 -6.84 10.17
N THR A 78 -3.64 -5.63 10.64
CA THR A 78 -4.28 -5.04 11.83
C THR A 78 -5.47 -4.16 11.49
N ALA A 79 -5.53 -3.69 10.24
CA ALA A 79 -6.65 -2.93 9.72
C ALA A 79 -6.74 -3.10 8.21
N GLN A 80 -7.97 -3.02 7.70
CA GLN A 80 -8.27 -3.10 6.28
C GLN A 80 -9.45 -2.18 5.96
N SER A 81 -9.31 -1.40 4.89
CA SER A 81 -10.38 -0.51 4.41
C SER A 81 -10.50 -0.59 2.89
N LEU A 82 -11.74 -0.60 2.41
CA LEU A 82 -12.12 -0.53 1.00
C LEU A 82 -12.79 0.81 0.73
N PHE A 83 -12.35 1.46 -0.34
CA PHE A 83 -12.92 2.70 -0.83
C PHE A 83 -13.35 2.54 -2.28
N GLU A 84 -14.51 3.07 -2.60
CA GLU A 84 -15.07 3.04 -3.95
C GLU A 84 -15.36 4.45 -4.44
N ARG A 85 -15.19 4.68 -5.74
CA ARG A 85 -15.49 5.95 -6.38
C ARG A 85 -17.01 6.08 -6.57
N SER A 86 -17.59 7.10 -5.97
CA SER A 86 -19.00 7.47 -6.13
C SER A 86 -19.27 8.12 -7.50
N SER A 87 -20.55 8.29 -7.83
CA SER A 87 -21.00 9.03 -9.02
C SER A 87 -20.43 10.44 -9.09
N ASP A 88 -20.17 11.07 -7.94
CA ASP A 88 -19.70 12.45 -7.82
C ASP A 88 -18.16 12.54 -7.86
N ASN A 89 -17.51 11.47 -8.31
CA ASN A 89 -16.06 11.34 -8.39
C ASN A 89 -15.32 11.49 -7.05
N GLN A 90 -16.03 11.26 -5.94
CA GLN A 90 -15.43 11.19 -4.61
C GLN A 90 -15.20 9.74 -4.22
N TYR A 91 -14.17 9.48 -3.40
CA TYR A 91 -14.03 8.15 -2.81
C TYR A 91 -14.72 8.10 -1.46
N VAL A 92 -15.53 7.07 -1.26
CA VAL A 92 -16.24 6.82 -0.02
C VAL A 92 -15.73 5.52 0.61
N HIS A 93 -15.59 5.51 1.93
CA HIS A 93 -15.26 4.29 2.67
C HIS A 93 -16.50 3.40 2.71
N VAL A 94 -16.41 2.18 2.16
CA VAL A 94 -17.55 1.25 2.03
C VAL A 94 -17.44 0.02 2.92
N GLY A 95 -16.41 -0.05 3.77
CA GLY A 95 -16.18 -1.14 4.72
C GLY A 95 -14.77 -1.73 4.59
N THR A 96 -14.57 -2.96 5.04
CA THR A 96 -13.25 -3.62 4.97
C THR A 96 -12.94 -4.17 3.58
N GLY A 97 -13.95 -4.60 2.82
CA GLY A 97 -13.75 -5.32 1.55
C GLY A 97 -13.36 -6.80 1.73
N PRO A 98 -13.07 -7.52 0.64
CA PRO A 98 -12.78 -8.96 0.67
C PRO A 98 -11.43 -9.27 1.33
N ASN A 99 -11.28 -10.47 1.91
CA ASN A 99 -9.96 -10.94 2.31
C ASN A 99 -9.19 -11.38 1.05
N ILE A 100 -8.10 -10.67 0.73
CA ILE A 100 -7.25 -10.97 -0.43
C ILE A 100 -5.96 -11.72 -0.04
N HIS A 101 -5.75 -11.95 1.25
CA HIS A 101 -4.57 -12.63 1.79
C HIS A 101 -4.92 -14.08 2.12
N ASN A 102 -4.11 -15.03 1.63
CA ASN A 102 -4.32 -16.45 1.86
C ASN A 102 -3.92 -16.86 3.28
N ASP A 103 -4.73 -17.72 3.89
CA ASP A 103 -4.36 -18.43 5.11
C ASP A 103 -3.44 -19.62 4.78
N GLY A 104 -2.33 -19.75 5.52
CA GLY A 104 -1.41 -20.88 5.42
C GLY A 104 0.01 -20.53 4.95
N PRO A 105 0.80 -21.54 4.53
CA PRO A 105 2.19 -21.35 4.12
C PRO A 105 2.33 -20.42 2.90
N SER A 106 3.44 -19.67 2.82
CA SER A 106 3.70 -18.73 1.70
C SER A 106 3.70 -19.38 0.31
N SER A 107 3.85 -20.71 0.21
CA SER A 107 3.73 -21.45 -1.06
C SER A 107 2.31 -21.47 -1.62
N HIS A 108 1.28 -21.27 -0.78
CA HIS A 108 -0.10 -21.12 -1.26
C HIS A 108 -0.33 -19.79 -2.01
N ASN A 109 0.62 -18.86 -1.91
CA ASN A 109 0.52 -17.54 -2.55
C ASN A 109 0.95 -17.56 -4.03
N PHE A 110 1.51 -18.67 -4.54
CA PHE A 110 1.94 -18.77 -5.94
C PHE A 110 0.81 -18.52 -6.95
N GLY A 111 -0.44 -18.79 -6.57
CA GLY A 111 -1.63 -18.53 -7.40
C GLY A 111 -2.39 -17.24 -7.06
N ASN A 112 -1.99 -16.49 -6.03
CA ASN A 112 -2.73 -15.32 -5.54
C ASN A 112 -2.40 -14.05 -6.33
N HIS A 113 -2.69 -14.08 -7.63
CA HIS A 113 -2.41 -12.98 -8.55
C HIS A 113 -3.36 -11.82 -8.31
N VAL A 114 -2.83 -10.60 -8.18
CA VAL A 114 -3.63 -9.38 -7.94
C VAL A 114 -4.70 -9.20 -9.02
N LEU A 115 -4.36 -9.50 -10.27
CA LEU A 115 -5.29 -9.46 -11.41
C LEU A 115 -6.56 -10.30 -11.21
N THR A 116 -6.46 -11.42 -10.49
CA THR A 116 -7.58 -12.32 -10.25
C THR A 116 -8.26 -12.01 -8.92
N THR A 117 -7.48 -11.71 -7.89
CA THR A 117 -7.98 -11.55 -6.51
C THR A 117 -8.61 -10.17 -6.27
N ALA A 118 -8.10 -9.13 -6.92
CA ALA A 118 -8.56 -7.75 -6.78
C ALA A 118 -8.47 -7.01 -8.13
N PRO A 119 -9.26 -7.40 -9.14
CA PRO A 119 -9.25 -6.75 -10.45
C PRO A 119 -9.63 -5.26 -10.31
N ASP A 120 -9.00 -4.43 -11.15
CA ASP A 120 -9.25 -2.98 -11.24
C ASP A 120 -9.17 -2.24 -9.89
N THR A 121 -8.39 -2.77 -8.95
CA THR A 121 -8.26 -2.27 -7.59
C THR A 121 -6.81 -1.85 -7.33
N SER A 122 -6.61 -0.61 -6.91
CA SER A 122 -5.31 -0.23 -6.32
C SER A 122 -5.20 -0.78 -4.90
N LEU A 123 -4.07 -1.38 -4.56
CA LEU A 123 -3.79 -1.95 -3.25
C LEU A 123 -2.63 -1.20 -2.59
N PHE A 124 -2.79 -0.84 -1.32
CA PHE A 124 -1.79 -0.13 -0.55
C PHE A 124 -1.57 -0.80 0.80
N TRP A 125 -0.31 -1.06 1.15
CA TRP A 125 0.10 -1.55 2.45
C TRP A 125 0.96 -0.50 3.14
N TYR A 126 0.72 -0.23 4.42
CA TYR A 126 1.58 0.62 5.22
C TYR A 126 1.92 -0.02 6.55
N SER A 127 3.09 0.32 7.10
CA SER A 127 3.57 -0.18 8.39
C SER A 127 2.84 0.46 9.55
N GLY A 128 2.41 -0.34 10.52
CA GLY A 128 1.93 0.10 11.82
C GLY A 128 3.06 0.10 12.86
N ASN A 129 2.72 0.52 14.08
CA ASN A 129 3.64 0.61 15.22
C ASN A 129 4.90 1.46 14.89
N SER A 130 4.73 2.48 14.06
CA SER A 130 5.83 3.29 13.52
C SER A 130 6.56 4.10 14.60
N LYS A 131 5.90 4.50 15.71
CA LYS A 131 6.54 5.15 16.86
C LYS A 131 7.63 4.28 17.48
N ARG A 132 7.31 3.01 17.75
CA ARG A 132 8.23 2.07 18.41
C ARG A 132 9.35 1.64 17.47
N ASN A 133 9.04 1.43 16.20
CA ASN A 133 10.01 0.93 15.22
C ASN A 133 10.99 2.01 14.77
N GLY A 134 10.65 3.30 14.90
CA GLY A 134 11.44 4.40 14.36
C GLY A 134 11.62 4.30 12.83
N ARG A 135 10.72 3.56 12.17
CA ARG A 135 10.73 3.26 10.74
C ARG A 135 9.33 2.86 10.31
N GLY A 136 9.00 3.12 9.06
CA GLY A 136 7.74 2.77 8.43
C GLY A 136 7.89 2.65 6.93
N SER A 137 7.06 1.83 6.32
CA SER A 137 7.09 1.58 4.88
C SER A 137 5.70 1.74 4.29
N ILE A 138 5.67 2.14 3.02
CA ILE A 138 4.48 2.20 2.18
C ILE A 138 4.78 1.39 0.93
N MET A 139 3.88 0.51 0.55
CA MET A 139 3.96 -0.27 -0.68
C MET A 139 2.64 -0.18 -1.40
N GLY A 140 2.69 0.02 -2.72
CA GLY A 140 1.50 0.13 -3.53
C GLY A 140 1.54 -0.74 -4.77
N SER A 141 0.36 -1.06 -5.25
CA SER A 141 0.12 -1.77 -6.50
C SER A 141 -1.08 -1.12 -7.17
N THR A 142 -0.88 -0.50 -8.33
CA THR A 142 -1.96 0.18 -9.08
C THR A 142 -2.12 -0.45 -10.46
N PRO A 143 -3.35 -0.84 -10.85
CA PRO A 143 -3.62 -1.30 -12.20
C PRO A 143 -3.26 -0.23 -13.23
N SER A 144 -2.61 -0.64 -14.31
CA SER A 144 -2.37 0.17 -15.52
C SER A 144 -2.74 -0.67 -16.74
N PRO A 145 -3.09 -0.07 -17.89
CA PRO A 145 -3.63 -0.79 -19.05
C PRO A 145 -2.81 -2.00 -19.55
N LYS A 146 -1.53 -2.11 -19.22
CA LYS A 146 -0.65 -3.21 -19.66
C LYS A 146 0.02 -4.01 -18.53
N LYS A 147 -0.02 -3.52 -17.29
CA LYS A 147 0.66 -4.13 -16.12
C LYS A 147 0.18 -3.49 -14.82
N TYR A 148 0.53 -4.08 -13.69
CA TYR A 148 0.45 -3.38 -12.41
C TYR A 148 1.72 -2.56 -12.18
N TRP A 149 1.56 -1.32 -11.76
CA TRP A 149 2.65 -0.49 -11.25
C TRP A 149 2.82 -0.78 -9.77
N TRP A 150 3.95 -1.40 -9.42
CA TRP A 150 4.35 -1.70 -8.05
C TRP A 150 5.42 -0.74 -7.60
N TRP A 151 5.34 -0.29 -6.36
CA TRP A 151 6.32 0.63 -5.80
C TRP A 151 6.47 0.44 -4.30
N TYR A 152 7.59 0.91 -3.75
CA TYR A 152 7.89 0.85 -2.34
C TYR A 152 8.61 2.12 -1.88
N LEU A 153 8.21 2.63 -0.72
CA LEU A 153 8.84 3.72 0.00
C LEU A 153 9.16 3.27 1.43
N GLU A 154 10.35 3.60 1.91
CA GLU A 154 10.73 3.45 3.32
C GLU A 154 11.05 4.81 3.91
N TYR A 155 10.57 5.04 5.13
CA TYR A 155 10.87 6.21 5.93
C TYR A 155 11.48 5.79 7.26
N VAL A 156 12.43 6.59 7.74
CA VAL A 156 13.04 6.45 9.06
C VAL A 156 12.72 7.66 9.91
N ALA A 157 12.61 7.45 11.22
CA ALA A 157 12.39 8.51 12.18
C ALA A 157 13.52 9.55 12.07
N ALA A 158 13.08 10.78 11.84
CA ALA A 158 13.83 12.02 11.81
C ALA A 158 12.81 13.14 12.08
N ASP A 159 13.28 14.39 12.20
CA ASP A 159 12.40 15.55 12.35
C ASP A 159 12.59 16.50 11.14
N PRO A 160 11.70 16.46 10.13
CA PRO A 160 10.59 15.52 9.92
C PRO A 160 11.06 14.12 9.46
N TRP A 161 10.14 13.13 9.45
CA TRP A 161 10.42 11.78 8.97
C TRP A 161 11.04 11.79 7.56
N ARG A 162 12.13 11.04 7.39
CA ARG A 162 12.95 11.10 6.18
C ARG A 162 12.77 9.86 5.33
N LEU A 163 12.54 10.06 4.04
CA LEU A 163 12.58 8.99 3.04
C LEU A 163 14.00 8.38 2.99
N SER A 164 14.13 7.09 3.33
CA SER A 164 15.39 6.34 3.32
C SER A 164 15.55 5.44 2.11
N LYS A 165 14.45 5.00 1.50
CA LYS A 165 14.47 4.09 0.34
C LYS A 165 13.26 4.34 -0.56
N GLN A 166 13.48 4.22 -1.86
CA GLN A 166 12.47 4.42 -2.90
C GLN A 166 12.72 3.41 -4.02
N ILE A 167 11.68 2.68 -4.44
CA ILE A 167 11.73 1.69 -5.52
C ILE A 167 10.53 1.90 -6.42
N ASP A 168 10.79 2.04 -7.73
CA ASP A 168 9.78 2.18 -8.79
C ASP A 168 8.75 3.29 -8.55
N PHE A 169 9.06 4.26 -7.70
CA PHE A 169 8.34 5.52 -7.51
C PHE A 169 9.37 6.61 -7.82
N HIS A 170 9.24 7.38 -8.90
CA HIS A 170 10.24 8.39 -9.23
C HIS A 170 9.98 9.70 -8.48
N ASP A 171 11.02 10.53 -8.30
CA ASP A 171 10.92 11.79 -7.54
C ASP A 171 9.83 12.72 -8.08
N ASN A 172 9.66 12.79 -9.41
CA ASN A 172 8.60 13.57 -10.04
C ASN A 172 7.21 13.02 -9.71
N GLU A 173 7.04 11.70 -9.65
CA GLU A 173 5.78 11.06 -9.27
C GLU A 173 5.47 11.32 -7.80
N LEU A 174 6.49 11.28 -6.93
CA LEU A 174 6.33 11.55 -5.50
C LEU A 174 6.00 13.03 -5.25
N ALA A 175 6.66 13.94 -5.97
CA ALA A 175 6.35 15.37 -5.93
C ALA A 175 4.92 15.63 -6.43
N LEU A 176 4.50 15.02 -7.54
CA LEU A 176 3.13 15.11 -8.06
C LEU A 176 2.10 14.54 -7.08
N ALA A 177 2.41 13.41 -6.43
CA ALA A 177 1.53 12.82 -5.43
C ALA A 177 1.31 13.77 -4.25
N ARG A 178 2.39 14.41 -3.77
CA ARG A 178 2.34 15.41 -2.70
C ARG A 178 1.61 16.69 -3.11
N ASP A 179 1.83 17.19 -4.32
CA ASP A 179 1.21 18.41 -4.85
C ASP A 179 -0.30 18.25 -5.09
N ARG A 180 -0.71 17.09 -5.61
CA ARG A 180 -2.14 16.73 -5.81
C ARG A 180 -2.91 16.67 -4.49
N MET A 181 -2.25 16.33 -3.38
CA MET A 181 -2.86 16.39 -2.05
C MET A 181 -3.18 17.83 -1.64
N VAL A 182 -2.28 18.78 -1.87
CA VAL A 182 -2.50 20.21 -1.58
C VAL A 182 -3.72 20.74 -2.35
N THR A 183 -3.86 20.37 -3.61
CA THR A 183 -4.99 20.81 -4.47
C THR A 183 -6.34 20.24 -4.01
N LEU A 184 -6.36 19.11 -3.30
CA LEU A 184 -7.58 18.47 -2.77
C LEU A 184 -8.01 19.00 -1.39
N ILE A 185 -7.19 19.85 -0.74
CA ILE A 185 -7.41 20.42 0.60
C ILE A 185 -7.84 21.89 0.55
N GLY A 186 -7.73 22.59 -0.59
CA GLY A 186 -8.46 23.85 -0.78
C GLY A 186 -7.97 24.75 -1.90
N THR A 187 -8.90 25.54 -2.42
CA THR A 187 -9.09 26.88 -1.84
C THR A 187 -10.47 26.95 -1.21
#